data_AF-A0A2W5F0D7-F1
#
_entry.id   AF-A0A2W5F0D7-F1
#
_cell.length_a   1.000
_cell.length_b   1.000
_cell.length_c   1.000
_cell.angle_alpha   90.00
_cell.angle_beta   90.00
_cell.angle_gamma   90.00
#
_symmetry.space_group_name_H-M   'P 1'
#
loop_
_entity.id
_entity.type
_entity.pdbx_description
1 polymer ?
#
loop_
_entity_poly.entity_id
_entity_poly.type
_entity_poly.pdbx_seq_one_letter_code
_entity_poly.pdbx_strand_id
1 'polypeptide(L)'
;MFEHITEFPSDPILGLVEKFKKDPRSEKINLSIGLYYDEDGNIPQLEAIKKAKKIYWDTQNGPSGYLPIGGLQSYCDGSQKLIFGKDSKGIQESK
;
A
#
# COMPACT_ATOMS: atom_id res chain seq x y z
N MET A 1 32.52 -4.31 -18.37
CA MET A 1 32.02 -3.40 -17.30
C MET A 1 31.01 -4.05 -16.36
N PHE A 2 30.10 -4.91 -16.87
CA PHE A 2 29.12 -5.63 -16.03
C PHE A 2 29.34 -7.16 -15.98
N GLU A 3 30.51 -7.65 -16.41
CA GLU A 3 30.86 -9.08 -16.49
C GLU A 3 30.85 -9.83 -15.15
N HIS A 4 30.80 -9.10 -14.02
CA HIS A 4 30.76 -9.66 -12.68
C HIS A 4 29.43 -9.41 -11.94
N ILE A 5 28.44 -8.80 -12.60
CA ILE A 5 27.11 -8.68 -12.02
C ILE A 5 26.40 -10.02 -12.20
N THR A 6 26.26 -10.76 -11.11
CA THR A 6 25.48 -12.00 -11.07
C THR A 6 24.00 -11.67 -11.00
N GLU A 7 23.18 -12.42 -11.73
CA GLU A 7 21.73 -12.25 -11.70
C GLU A 7 21.18 -12.66 -10.32
N PHE A 8 20.34 -11.81 -9.73
CA PHE A 8 19.66 -12.14 -8.49
C PHE A 8 18.56 -13.17 -8.76
N PRO A 9 18.43 -14.24 -7.96
CA PRO A 9 17.41 -15.25 -8.18
C PRO A 9 16.00 -14.63 -8.17
N SER A 10 15.16 -15.05 -9.11
CA SER A 10 13.79 -14.57 -9.20
C SER A 10 12.99 -14.90 -7.92
N ASP A 11 12.14 -13.97 -7.50
CA ASP A 11 11.28 -14.17 -6.34
C ASP A 11 10.32 -15.36 -6.58
N PRO A 12 10.32 -16.39 -5.71
CA PRO A 12 9.49 -17.57 -5.90
C PRO A 12 7.98 -17.25 -5.84
N ILE A 13 7.56 -16.21 -5.11
CA ILE A 13 6.17 -15.75 -5.04
C ILE A 13 5.74 -15.18 -6.40
N LEU A 14 6.58 -14.35 -7.03
CA LEU A 14 6.29 -13.79 -8.35
C LEU A 14 6.25 -14.88 -9.43
N GLY A 15 7.14 -15.87 -9.35
CA GLY A 15 7.12 -17.03 -10.25
C GLY A 15 5.81 -17.84 -10.18
N LEU A 16 5.21 -17.94 -8.99
CA LEU A 16 3.92 -18.62 -8.82
C LEU A 16 2.77 -17.84 -9.48
N VAL A 17 2.80 -16.51 -9.41
CA VAL A 17 1.82 -15.63 -10.09
C VAL A 17 1.90 -15.80 -11.60
N GLU A 18 3.10 -15.89 -12.16
CA GLU A 18 3.27 -16.13 -13.60
C GLU A 18 2.74 -17.50 -14.02
N LYS A 19 3.04 -18.55 -13.25
CA LYS A 19 2.50 -19.89 -13.49
C LYS A 19 0.97 -19.88 -13.42
N PHE A 20 0.40 -19.23 -12.41
CA PHE A 20 -1.05 -19.06 -12.30
C PHE A 20 -1.63 -18.33 -13.52
N LYS A 21 -0.99 -17.25 -14.00
CA LYS A 21 -1.43 -16.52 -15.20
C LYS A 21 -1.40 -17.38 -16.46
N LYS A 22 -0.36 -18.20 -16.64
CA LYS A 22 -0.15 -19.09 -17.81
C LYS A 22 -1.04 -20.33 -17.79
N ASP A 23 -1.60 -20.69 -16.65
CA ASP A 23 -2.49 -21.86 -16.51
C ASP A 23 -3.83 -21.63 -17.24
N PRO A 24 -4.25 -22.50 -18.19
CA PRO A 24 -5.47 -22.28 -18.97
C PRO A 24 -6.76 -22.66 -18.24
N ARG A 25 -6.70 -23.31 -17.06
CA ARG A 25 -7.90 -23.75 -16.33
C ARG A 25 -8.77 -22.56 -15.93
N SER A 26 -10.08 -22.66 -16.16
CA SER A 26 -11.05 -21.61 -15.81
C SER A 26 -11.32 -21.51 -14.31
N GLU A 27 -11.24 -22.64 -13.62
CA GLU A 27 -11.58 -22.85 -12.20
C GLU A 27 -10.35 -22.78 -11.28
N LYS A 28 -9.22 -22.27 -11.77
CA LYS A 28 -8.00 -22.07 -10.98
C LYS A 28 -8.21 -20.99 -9.91
N ILE A 29 -7.66 -21.22 -8.72
CA ILE A 29 -7.73 -20.29 -7.58
C ILE A 29 -6.33 -19.79 -7.25
N ASN A 30 -6.17 -18.48 -7.11
CA ASN A 30 -4.91 -17.87 -6.71
C ASN A 30 -4.90 -17.53 -5.22
N LEU A 31 -4.06 -18.21 -4.44
CA LEU A 31 -3.82 -17.94 -3.03
C LEU A 31 -2.35 -17.54 -2.75
N SER A 32 -1.59 -17.19 -3.80
CA SER A 32 -0.15 -16.93 -3.67
C SER A 32 0.18 -15.51 -3.21
N ILE A 33 -0.68 -14.54 -3.55
CA ILE A 33 -0.49 -13.14 -3.17
C ILE A 33 -1.45 -12.80 -2.04
N GLY A 34 -0.92 -12.24 -0.94
CA GLY A 34 -1.70 -11.70 0.17
C GLY A 34 -2.34 -10.35 -0.16
N LEU A 35 -3.28 -10.32 -1.11
CA LEU A 35 -4.14 -9.18 -1.37
C LEU A 35 -5.55 -9.44 -0.86
N TYR A 36 -6.23 -8.37 -0.45
CA TYR A 36 -7.64 -8.43 -0.15
C TYR A 36 -8.43 -8.45 -1.46
N TYR A 37 -9.30 -9.45 -1.60
CA TYR A 37 -10.25 -9.56 -2.69
C TYR A 37 -11.67 -9.47 -2.13
N ASP A 38 -12.56 -8.83 -2.87
CA ASP A 38 -13.99 -8.86 -2.58
C ASP A 38 -14.63 -10.19 -3.04
N GLU A 39 -15.94 -10.32 -2.82
CA GLU A 39 -16.72 -11.51 -3.14
C GLU A 39 -16.72 -11.85 -4.65
N ASP A 40 -16.45 -10.85 -5.50
CA ASP A 40 -16.37 -10.99 -6.95
C ASP A 40 -14.92 -11.28 -7.42
N GLY A 41 -13.96 -11.41 -6.50
CA GLY A 41 -12.56 -11.68 -6.81
C GLY A 41 -11.79 -10.45 -7.31
N ASN A 42 -12.29 -9.24 -7.09
CA ASN A 42 -11.63 -7.99 -7.46
C ASN A 42 -10.88 -7.39 -6.27
N ILE A 43 -9.89 -6.53 -6.54
CA ILE A 43 -9.20 -5.76 -5.50
C ILE A 43 -10.01 -4.47 -5.29
N PRO A 44 -10.72 -4.31 -4.15
CA PRO A 44 -11.62 -3.17 -3.99
C PRO A 44 -10.86 -1.91 -3.62
N GLN A 45 -11.39 -0.78 -4.06
CA GLN A 45 -10.98 0.53 -3.58
C GLN A 45 -11.98 1.04 -2.54
N LEU A 46 -11.52 1.23 -1.30
CA LEU A 46 -12.36 1.69 -0.20
C LEU A 46 -13.00 3.07 -0.49
N GLU A 47 -14.28 3.22 -0.15
CA GLU A 47 -15.03 4.47 -0.37
C GLU A 47 -14.40 5.67 0.35
N ALA A 48 -13.83 5.48 1.53
CA ALA A 48 -13.09 6.52 2.25
C ALA A 48 -11.90 7.06 1.43
N ILE A 49 -11.18 6.17 0.72
CA ILE A 49 -10.05 6.54 -0.13
C ILE A 49 -10.53 7.27 -1.39
N LYS A 50 -11.63 6.82 -2.02
CA LYS A 50 -12.23 7.52 -3.16
C LYS A 50 -12.59 8.96 -2.81
N LYS A 51 -13.26 9.16 -1.67
CA LYS A 51 -13.63 10.50 -1.17
C LYS A 51 -12.39 11.35 -0.87
N ALA A 52 -11.40 10.80 -0.17
CA ALA A 52 -10.16 11.52 0.16
C ALA A 52 -9.40 11.97 -1.10
N LYS A 53 -9.29 11.11 -2.13
CA LYS A 53 -8.68 11.46 -3.42
C LYS A 53 -9.40 12.60 -4.12
N LYS A 54 -10.73 12.57 -4.14
CA LYS A 54 -11.53 13.66 -4.72
C LYS A 54 -11.28 14.98 -4.01
N ILE A 55 -11.37 14.99 -2.67
CA ILE A 55 -11.07 16.17 -1.86
C ILE A 55 -9.66 16.69 -2.15
N TYR A 56 -8.66 15.80 -2.19
CA TYR A 56 -7.28 16.18 -2.49
C TYR A 56 -7.16 16.85 -3.87
N TRP A 57 -7.75 16.26 -4.91
CA TRP A 57 -7.69 16.79 -6.27
C TRP A 57 -8.40 18.14 -6.42
N ASP A 58 -9.53 18.31 -5.72
CA ASP A 58 -10.31 19.54 -5.76
C ASP A 58 -9.67 20.69 -4.95
N THR A 59 -8.80 20.37 -3.98
CA THR A 59 -8.25 21.34 -3.03
C THR A 59 -6.76 21.62 -3.20
N GLN A 60 -5.98 20.71 -3.79
CA GLN A 60 -4.56 20.93 -3.98
C GLN A 60 -4.28 21.91 -5.11
N ASN A 61 -3.84 23.10 -4.72
CA ASN A 61 -3.36 24.14 -5.60
C ASN A 61 -1.88 24.39 -5.28
N GLY A 62 -0.99 23.76 -6.04
CA GLY A 62 0.46 23.96 -5.88
C GLY A 62 1.32 22.80 -6.37
N PRO A 63 2.63 23.03 -6.51
CA PRO A 63 3.58 21.97 -6.86
C PRO A 63 3.77 20.98 -5.71
N SER A 64 4.00 19.71 -6.04
CA SER A 64 4.40 18.69 -5.07
C SER A 64 5.88 18.85 -4.71
N GLY A 65 6.16 19.56 -3.62
CA GLY A 65 7.51 19.79 -3.10
C GLY A 65 8.02 18.68 -2.17
N TYR A 66 9.26 18.83 -1.72
CA TYR A 66 9.86 17.93 -0.72
C TYR A 66 9.13 18.03 0.63
N LEU A 67 8.91 16.89 1.26
CA LEU A 67 8.48 16.81 2.65
C LEU A 67 9.69 16.89 3.60
N PRO A 68 9.48 17.26 4.88
CA PRO A 68 10.48 17.08 5.93
C PRO A 68 10.95 15.62 6.02
N ILE A 69 12.13 15.40 6.61
CA ILE A 69 12.70 14.04 6.81
C ILE A 69 11.72 13.12 7.56
N GLY A 70 10.98 13.66 8.53
CA GLY A 70 9.97 12.92 9.29
C GLY A 70 8.64 12.69 8.55
N GLY A 71 8.51 13.19 7.33
CA GLY A 71 7.26 13.15 6.55
C GLY A 71 6.30 14.29 6.90
N LEU A 72 5.03 14.10 6.52
CA LEU A 72 3.96 15.07 6.77
C LEU A 72 3.43 14.91 8.20
N GLN A 73 3.54 15.95 9.04
CA GLN A 73 3.16 15.88 10.45
C GLN A 73 1.72 15.39 10.67
N SER A 74 0.75 15.85 9.88
CA SER A 74 -0.64 15.42 9.99
C SER A 74 -0.86 13.94 9.68
N TYR A 75 -0.02 13.36 8.81
CA TYR A 75 -0.02 11.92 8.54
C TYR A 75 0.54 11.14 9.75
N CYS A 76 1.64 11.63 10.34
CA CYS A 76 2.22 11.05 11.53
C CYS A 76 1.23 11.07 12.72
N ASP A 77 0.59 12.21 12.97
CA ASP A 77 -0.40 12.37 14.04
C ASP A 77 -1.61 11.46 13.84
N GLY A 78 -2.11 11.34 12.60
CA GLY A 78 -3.20 10.43 12.27
C GLY A 78 -2.82 8.96 12.49
N SER A 79 -1.62 8.58 12.05
CA SER A 79 -1.09 7.21 12.23
C SER A 79 -0.89 6.88 13.71
N GLN A 80 -0.36 7.82 14.49
CA GLN A 80 -0.15 7.66 15.93
C GLN A 80 -1.49 7.40 16.65
N LYS A 81 -2.52 8.20 16.35
CA LYS A 81 -3.87 8.02 16.92
C LYS A 81 -4.52 6.69 16.52
N LEU A 82 -4.30 6.25 15.29
CA LEU A 82 -4.82 4.97 14.80
C LEU A 82 -4.17 3.78 15.52
N ILE A 83 -2.84 3.79 15.66
CA ILE A 83 -2.07 2.67 16.21
C ILE A 83 -2.21 2.59 17.74
N PHE A 84 -2.03 3.71 18.44
CA PHE A 84 -2.00 3.71 19.90
C PHE A 84 -3.35 4.02 20.54
N GLY A 85 -4.31 4.52 19.77
CA GLY A 85 -5.57 5.04 20.28
C GLY A 85 -5.43 6.49 20.76
N LYS A 86 -6.49 7.27 20.53
CA LYS A 86 -6.55 8.71 20.85
C LYS A 86 -6.31 9.02 22.35
N ASP A 87 -6.61 8.07 23.22
CA ASP A 87 -6.56 8.22 24.68
C ASP A 87 -5.31 7.57 25.30
N SER A 88 -4.33 7.18 24.49
CA SER A 88 -3.09 6.61 25.01
C SER A 88 -2.29 7.65 25.81
N LYS A 89 -1.78 7.24 26.97
CA LYS A 89 -0.97 8.08 27.85
C LYS A 89 0.24 8.68 27.12
N GLY A 90 0.91 7.87 26.31
CA GLY A 90 2.07 8.32 25.51
C GLY A 90 1.76 9.42 24.49
N ILE A 91 0.52 9.54 23.99
CA ILE A 91 0.11 10.67 23.15
C ILE A 91 -0.24 11.90 23.99
N GLN A 92 -0.85 11.70 25.16
CA GLN A 92 -1.27 12.79 26.04
C GLN A 92 -0.08 13.47 26.73
N GLU A 93 0.95 12.72 27.09
CA GLU A 93 2.16 13.18 27.78
C GLU A 93 3.22 13.76 26.84
N SER A 94 3.11 13.52 25.52
CA SER A 94 4.05 14.02 24.50
C SER A 94 3.68 15.40 23.95
N LYS A 95 2.78 16.13 24.63
CA LYS A 95 2.35 17.49 24.25
C LYS A 95 3.14 18.58 24.96
#